data_AF-A0AAU9LA04-F1
#
_entry.id   AF-A0AAU9LA04-F1
#
_cell.length_a   1.000
_cell.length_b   1.000
_cell.length_c   1.000
_cell.angle_alpha   90.00
_cell.angle_beta   90.00
_cell.angle_gamma   90.00
#
_symmetry.space_group_name_H-M   'P 1'
#
loop_
_entity.id
_entity.type
_entity.pdbx_description
1 polymer ?
#
loop_
_entity_poly.entity_id
_entity_poly.type
_entity_poly.pdbx_seq_one_letter_code
_entity_poly.pdbx_strand_id
1 'polypeptide(L)'
;MRDTGKSGAKPGAAAGKGRKKREKGAARKFVTSLEEMTMRDELEEQKQSARKARREDGEEDSNDSEEESSSEGEEGEELLAFERVQSNSLFGFSHKADGPVMQQEKKVGFAAVAKTQNPNMIKNRTKVMKAKDMDENAGPQQLSRREREAIEKERAAAYYLKKHLAGETDEAKKDLARLAEVKRRREEAEKRKEEEEAAAAERAKGKKKVEVKENDEPLDARAIKALKPAVLKEKLKERNLSTQGQKKDLIQRLIDYENERAL
;
A
#
# COMPACT_ATOMS: atom_id res chain seq x y z
N MET A 1 -18.78 45.18 -56.67
CA MET A 1 -20.13 45.37 -56.10
C MET A 1 -20.93 44.09 -56.31
N ARG A 2 -21.60 43.64 -55.24
CA ARG A 2 -22.67 42.64 -55.13
C ARG A 2 -22.26 41.18 -54.89
N ASP A 3 -22.25 40.91 -53.58
CA ASP A 3 -22.39 39.64 -52.87
C ASP A 3 -23.45 38.70 -53.44
N THR A 4 -23.12 37.42 -53.38
CA THR A 4 -24.03 36.29 -53.47
C THR A 4 -24.09 35.60 -52.10
N GLY A 5 -25.30 35.22 -51.68
CA GLY A 5 -25.46 34.00 -50.88
C GLY A 5 -25.98 34.13 -49.45
N LYS A 6 -27.31 33.93 -49.35
CA LYS A 6 -27.94 32.89 -48.51
C LYS A 6 -28.06 33.10 -46.99
N SER A 7 -29.26 33.57 -46.64
CA SER A 7 -30.15 33.17 -45.52
C SER A 7 -29.64 32.26 -44.38
N GLY A 8 -29.83 32.77 -43.15
CA GLY A 8 -30.56 32.05 -42.10
C GLY A 8 -29.79 31.66 -40.84
N ALA A 9 -30.02 32.39 -39.73
CA ALA A 9 -30.21 31.84 -38.38
C ALA A 9 -30.43 32.98 -37.35
N LYS A 10 -31.45 32.84 -36.51
CA LYS A 10 -31.81 33.75 -35.40
C LYS A 10 -30.72 33.74 -34.30
N PRO A 11 -30.34 34.87 -33.68
CA PRO A 11 -29.49 34.86 -32.48
C PRO A 11 -30.39 34.83 -31.23
N GLY A 12 -30.59 33.65 -30.65
CA GLY A 12 -31.49 33.49 -29.50
C GLY A 12 -31.20 32.25 -28.68
N ALA A 13 -29.97 32.06 -28.25
CA ALA A 13 -29.62 31.09 -27.20
C ALA A 13 -28.37 31.60 -26.47
N ALA A 14 -28.60 32.37 -25.40
CA ALA A 14 -27.54 32.77 -24.48
C ALA A 14 -27.09 31.53 -23.69
N ALA A 15 -26.13 30.79 -24.26
CA ALA A 15 -25.38 29.78 -23.53
C ALA A 15 -24.60 30.47 -22.42
N GLY A 16 -25.04 30.29 -21.17
CA GLY A 16 -24.35 30.75 -19.97
C GLY A 16 -22.97 30.08 -19.86
N LYS A 17 -21.96 30.68 -20.49
CA LYS A 17 -20.56 30.31 -20.26
C LYS A 17 -20.19 30.72 -18.84
N GLY A 18 -20.26 29.75 -17.92
CA GLY A 18 -19.72 29.87 -16.57
C GLY A 18 -18.27 30.34 -16.63
N ARG A 19 -18.04 31.62 -16.32
CA ARG A 19 -16.70 32.18 -16.17
C ARG A 19 -16.03 31.48 -14.99
N LYS A 20 -15.13 30.54 -15.28
CA LYS A 20 -14.24 29.94 -14.27
C LYS A 20 -13.47 31.09 -13.60
N LYS A 21 -13.80 31.39 -12.34
CA LYS A 21 -13.01 32.32 -11.53
C LYS A 21 -11.60 31.74 -11.46
N ARG A 22 -10.63 32.43 -12.05
CA ARG A 22 -9.22 32.15 -11.85
C ARG A 22 -8.90 32.57 -10.42
N GLU A 23 -8.85 31.61 -9.49
CA GLU A 23 -8.36 31.85 -8.15
C GLU A 23 -6.90 32.32 -8.29
N LYS A 24 -6.65 33.59 -7.93
CA LYS A 24 -5.28 34.08 -7.76
C LYS A 24 -4.64 33.17 -6.72
N GLY A 25 -3.55 32.49 -7.11
CA GLY A 25 -2.90 31.47 -6.29
C GLY A 25 -2.73 31.93 -4.84
N ALA A 26 -3.06 31.04 -3.90
CA ALA A 26 -2.98 31.31 -2.48
C ALA A 26 -1.58 31.82 -2.09
N ALA A 27 -1.53 32.80 -1.17
CA ALA A 27 -0.27 33.34 -0.67
C ALA A 27 0.62 32.23 -0.10
N ARG A 28 1.92 32.28 -0.43
CA ARG A 28 2.92 31.31 0.04
C ARG A 28 3.03 31.39 1.57
N LYS A 29 2.82 30.27 2.25
CA LYS A 29 3.03 30.13 3.69
C LYS A 29 4.46 29.63 3.91
N PHE A 30 5.28 30.44 4.57
CA PHE A 30 6.62 30.04 5.02
C PHE A 30 6.52 29.34 6.37
N VAL A 31 7.39 28.36 6.58
CA VAL A 31 7.47 27.61 7.82
C VAL A 31 8.41 28.33 8.79
N THR A 32 8.02 28.46 10.05
CA THR A 32 8.69 29.33 11.03
C THR A 32 9.43 28.56 12.14
N SER A 33 9.28 27.24 12.20
CA SER A 33 9.96 26.37 13.17
C SER A 33 10.25 24.99 12.58
N LEU A 34 11.20 24.25 13.18
CA LEU A 34 11.57 22.89 12.74
C LEU A 34 10.42 21.89 12.93
N GLU A 35 9.66 22.03 14.02
CA GLU A 35 8.48 21.21 14.30
C GLU A 35 7.35 21.45 13.27
N GLU A 36 7.21 22.70 12.81
CA GLU A 36 6.27 23.03 11.75
C GLU A 36 6.72 22.49 10.37
N MET A 37 8.03 22.32 10.15
CA MET A 37 8.57 21.68 8.94
C MET A 37 8.25 20.19 8.92
N THR A 38 8.51 19.47 10.02
CA THR A 38 8.26 18.03 10.10
C THR A 38 6.78 17.71 9.94
N MET A 39 5.90 18.46 10.62
CA MET A 39 4.45 18.31 10.48
C MET A 39 3.97 18.57 9.06
N ARG A 40 4.58 19.52 8.36
CA ARG A 40 4.26 19.80 6.96
C ARG A 40 4.71 18.65 6.05
N ASP A 41 5.93 18.17 6.24
CA ASP A 41 6.53 17.11 5.43
C ASP A 41 5.74 15.80 5.59
N GLU A 42 5.35 15.44 6.82
CA GLU A 42 4.48 14.29 7.11
C GLU A 42 3.11 14.40 6.43
N LEU A 43 2.48 15.57 6.47
CA LEU A 43 1.19 15.81 5.79
C LEU A 43 1.32 15.75 4.27
N GLU A 44 2.44 16.22 3.71
CA GLU A 44 2.71 16.11 2.28
C GLU A 44 2.97 14.66 1.88
N GLU A 45 3.70 13.89 2.68
CA GLU A 45 3.93 12.45 2.48
C GLU A 45 2.62 11.65 2.53
N GLN A 46 1.76 11.90 3.52
CA GLN A 46 0.43 11.28 3.58
C GLN A 46 -0.44 11.60 2.36
N LYS A 47 -0.37 12.84 1.86
CA LYS A 47 -1.08 13.21 0.62
C LYS A 47 -0.49 12.53 -0.61
N GLN A 48 0.83 12.36 -0.65
CA GLN A 48 1.51 11.66 -1.74
C GLN A 48 1.19 10.16 -1.72
N SER A 49 1.20 9.52 -0.56
CA SER A 49 0.84 8.10 -0.41
C SER A 49 -0.62 7.86 -0.78
N ALA A 50 -1.56 8.71 -0.35
CA ALA A 50 -2.96 8.62 -0.75
C ALA A 50 -3.17 8.81 -2.27
N ARG A 51 -2.39 9.71 -2.90
CA ARG A 51 -2.43 9.88 -4.36
C ARG A 51 -1.81 8.68 -5.09
N LYS A 52 -0.76 8.09 -4.53
CA LYS A 52 -0.12 6.89 -5.07
C LYS A 52 -1.07 5.70 -4.99
N ALA A 53 -1.72 5.50 -3.84
CA ALA A 53 -2.73 4.46 -3.65
C ALA A 53 -3.86 4.58 -4.68
N ARG A 54 -4.37 5.79 -4.96
CA ARG A 54 -5.39 6.00 -6.01
C ARG A 54 -4.90 5.76 -7.44
N ARG A 55 -3.59 5.85 -7.70
CA ARG A 55 -3.01 5.56 -9.01
C ARG A 55 -2.72 4.08 -9.17
N GLU A 56 -2.31 3.43 -8.08
CA GLU A 56 -2.04 2.00 -8.00
C GLU A 56 -3.34 1.19 -8.06
N ASP A 57 -4.43 1.69 -7.47
CA ASP A 57 -5.81 1.17 -7.55
C ASP A 57 -6.51 1.50 -8.89
N GLY A 58 -5.83 2.18 -9.81
CA GLY A 58 -6.36 2.60 -11.11
C GLY A 58 -5.89 1.76 -12.30
N GLU A 59 -5.14 0.69 -12.05
CA GLU A 59 -4.58 -0.21 -13.06
C GLU A 59 -5.03 -1.66 -12.79
N GLU A 60 -6.30 -1.89 -12.47
CA GLU A 60 -6.94 -3.19 -12.67
C GLU A 60 -8.47 -3.09 -12.66
N ASP A 61 -9.02 -3.36 -13.84
CA ASP A 61 -10.35 -3.87 -14.16
C ASP A 61 -11.59 -2.95 -14.20
N SER A 62 -12.05 -2.82 -15.43
CA SER A 62 -13.38 -2.43 -15.83
C SER A 62 -14.34 -3.60 -15.58
N ASN A 63 -15.15 -3.53 -14.52
CA ASN A 63 -16.43 -4.26 -14.53
C ASN A 63 -17.52 -3.49 -13.78
N ASP A 64 -18.22 -2.66 -14.54
CA ASP A 64 -19.56 -2.16 -14.27
C ASP A 64 -20.55 -3.28 -14.66
N SER A 65 -21.15 -3.96 -13.68
CA SER A 65 -22.32 -4.81 -13.90
C SER A 65 -23.07 -5.02 -12.58
N GLU A 66 -24.17 -4.27 -12.45
CA GLU A 66 -25.26 -4.60 -11.55
C GLU A 66 -26.08 -5.76 -12.14
N GLU A 67 -26.26 -6.86 -11.39
CA GLU A 67 -27.57 -7.54 -11.28
C GLU A 67 -27.61 -8.60 -10.16
N GLU A 68 -28.65 -8.44 -9.33
CA GLU A 68 -29.42 -9.38 -8.49
C GLU A 68 -29.23 -10.91 -8.61
N SER A 69 -29.20 -11.59 -7.46
CA SER A 69 -29.84 -12.90 -7.31
C SER A 69 -30.31 -13.14 -5.87
N SER A 70 -31.61 -12.95 -5.69
CA SER A 70 -32.52 -13.55 -4.71
C SER A 70 -32.11 -14.93 -4.15
N SER A 71 -32.24 -15.09 -2.82
CA SER A 71 -32.48 -16.37 -2.14
C SER A 71 -33.19 -16.10 -0.81
N GLU A 72 -34.49 -16.38 -0.78
CA GLU A 72 -35.30 -16.44 0.44
C GLU A 72 -34.94 -17.64 1.32
N GLY A 73 -35.03 -17.43 2.64
CA GLY A 73 -34.91 -18.42 3.69
C GLY A 73 -35.19 -17.78 5.06
N GLU A 74 -36.47 -17.75 5.44
CA GLU A 74 -37.07 -17.62 6.78
C GLU A 74 -36.28 -18.38 7.90
N GLU A 75 -36.21 -18.04 9.20
CA GLU A 75 -37.00 -17.22 10.14
C GLU A 75 -36.09 -16.68 11.28
N GLY A 76 -36.50 -15.60 11.96
CA GLY A 76 -36.17 -15.39 13.38
C GLY A 76 -35.49 -14.06 13.77
N GLU A 77 -36.34 -13.12 14.22
CA GLU A 77 -36.08 -12.15 15.31
C GLU A 77 -35.66 -10.69 14.99
N GLU A 78 -36.63 -9.82 15.33
CA GLU A 78 -36.58 -8.42 15.77
C GLU A 78 -36.18 -7.31 14.77
N LEU A 79 -37.22 -6.80 14.11
CA LEU A 79 -37.28 -5.50 13.45
C LEU A 79 -36.99 -4.35 14.43
N LEU A 80 -35.74 -3.91 14.53
CA LEU A 80 -35.42 -2.56 14.99
C LEU A 80 -35.20 -1.66 13.78
N ALA A 81 -36.30 -1.02 13.35
CA ALA A 81 -36.27 0.05 12.37
C ALA A 81 -35.34 1.17 12.87
N PHE A 82 -34.16 1.30 12.26
CA PHE A 82 -33.25 2.41 12.51
C PHE A 82 -33.87 3.68 11.90
N GLU A 83 -34.60 4.42 12.72
CA GLU A 83 -35.10 5.74 12.41
C GLU A 83 -33.94 6.61 11.92
N ARG A 84 -34.03 7.08 10.67
CA ARG A 84 -33.07 7.97 10.04
C ARG A 84 -33.12 9.32 10.76
N VAL A 85 -32.40 9.45 11.86
CA VAL A 85 -32.08 10.73 12.50
C VAL A 85 -31.29 11.54 11.48
N GLN A 86 -31.86 12.65 11.02
CA GLN A 86 -31.11 13.69 10.31
C GLN A 86 -29.98 14.16 11.23
N SER A 87 -28.77 13.68 10.97
CA SER A 87 -27.55 14.22 11.56
C SER A 87 -27.28 15.58 10.91
N ASN A 88 -27.97 16.61 11.39
CA ASN A 88 -27.38 17.94 11.37
C ASN A 88 -26.11 17.85 12.22
N SER A 89 -24.98 17.73 11.52
CA SER A 89 -23.67 17.47 12.09
C SER A 89 -23.31 18.56 13.09
N LEU A 90 -23.30 18.20 14.38
CA LEU A 90 -22.73 19.02 15.45
C LEU A 90 -21.19 19.11 15.36
N PHE A 91 -20.59 18.47 14.35
CA PHE A 91 -19.14 18.47 14.10
C PHE A 91 -18.87 18.69 12.59
N GLY A 92 -19.26 19.86 12.09
CA GLY A 92 -18.88 20.34 10.78
C GLY A 92 -17.42 20.79 10.75
N PHE A 93 -16.50 19.88 10.41
CA PHE A 93 -15.11 20.24 10.14
C PHE A 93 -15.04 20.98 8.80
N SER A 94 -15.10 22.32 8.83
CA SER A 94 -14.92 23.15 7.63
C SER A 94 -13.44 23.28 7.27
N HIS A 95 -13.06 22.83 6.07
CA HIS A 95 -11.70 22.97 5.51
C HIS A 95 -11.28 24.40 5.10
N LYS A 96 -11.91 25.44 5.67
CA LYS A 96 -11.46 26.83 5.53
C LYS A 96 -10.65 27.18 6.76
N ALA A 97 -9.50 27.80 6.58
CA ALA A 97 -8.56 28.18 7.63
C ALA A 97 -9.05 29.39 8.45
N ASP A 98 -10.30 29.34 8.90
CA ASP A 98 -10.73 30.04 10.10
C ASP A 98 -11.02 28.91 11.10
N GLY A 99 -10.34 28.91 12.25
CA GLY A 99 -10.53 27.90 13.29
C GLY A 99 -11.99 27.78 13.72
N PRO A 100 -12.37 26.82 14.59
CA PRO A 100 -13.75 26.65 14.99
C PRO A 100 -14.27 27.95 15.61
N VAL A 101 -14.96 28.75 14.80
CA VAL A 101 -15.62 29.94 15.27
C VAL A 101 -16.79 29.38 16.05
N MET A 102 -16.61 29.27 17.37
CA MET A 102 -17.71 29.19 18.33
C MET A 102 -18.76 30.16 17.81
N GLN A 103 -19.83 29.63 17.21
CA GLN A 103 -20.97 30.45 16.86
C GLN A 103 -21.49 30.96 18.19
N GLN A 104 -21.03 32.15 18.58
CA GLN A 104 -21.66 32.90 19.64
C GLN A 104 -23.06 33.17 19.12
N GLU A 105 -24.00 32.37 19.56
CA GLU A 105 -25.42 32.59 19.35
C GLU A 105 -25.68 34.05 19.75
N LYS A 106 -25.90 34.90 18.74
CA LYS A 106 -26.25 36.29 18.97
C LYS A 106 -27.60 36.25 19.63
N LYS A 107 -27.65 36.38 20.95
CA LYS A 107 -28.89 36.48 21.71
C LYS A 107 -29.64 37.68 21.14
N VAL A 108 -30.70 37.42 20.39
CA VAL A 108 -31.59 38.44 19.82
C VAL A 108 -32.87 38.47 20.66
N GLY A 109 -33.39 39.67 20.91
CA GLY A 109 -34.60 39.89 21.71
C GLY A 109 -34.36 40.02 23.23
N PHE A 110 -35.38 39.72 24.02
CA PHE A 110 -35.43 39.95 25.48
C PHE A 110 -34.25 39.33 26.25
N ALA A 111 -33.70 38.20 25.78
CA ALA A 111 -32.52 37.55 26.37
C ALA A 111 -31.21 38.36 26.26
N ALA A 112 -31.15 39.36 25.37
CA ALA A 112 -30.02 40.29 25.27
C ALA A 112 -30.08 41.42 26.32
N VAL A 113 -31.30 41.76 26.76
CA VAL A 113 -31.56 42.87 27.69
C VAL A 113 -31.79 42.37 29.13
N ALA A 114 -32.30 41.14 29.28
CA ALA A 114 -32.54 40.51 30.56
C ALA A 114 -31.21 40.19 31.27
N LYS A 115 -30.86 41.01 32.25
CA LYS A 115 -29.74 40.75 33.17
C LYS A 115 -30.13 39.57 34.06
N THR A 116 -29.64 38.37 33.73
CA THR A 116 -29.78 37.19 34.59
C THR A 116 -28.96 37.37 35.87
N GLN A 117 -29.57 37.98 36.88
CA GLN A 117 -29.06 38.07 38.24
C GLN A 117 -29.39 36.77 38.98
N ASN A 118 -28.73 35.66 38.62
CA ASN A 118 -28.81 34.44 39.42
C ASN A 118 -27.81 34.55 40.58
N PRO A 119 -28.26 34.65 41.85
CA PRO A 119 -27.37 34.81 43.00
C PRO A 119 -26.47 33.59 43.25
N ASN A 120 -26.80 32.41 42.72
CA ASN A 120 -25.98 31.21 42.76
C ASN A 120 -25.14 30.99 41.49
N MET A 121 -25.03 31.98 40.60
CA MET A 121 -24.13 31.87 39.46
C MET A 121 -22.69 31.85 39.96
N ILE A 122 -22.05 30.68 39.88
CA ILE A 122 -20.64 30.49 40.20
C ILE A 122 -19.85 31.46 39.32
N LYS A 123 -19.42 32.58 39.90
CA LYS A 123 -18.62 33.59 39.20
C LYS A 123 -17.37 32.88 38.69
N ASN A 124 -17.24 32.83 37.37
CA ASN A 124 -16.15 32.14 36.66
C ASN A 124 -14.82 32.38 37.36
N ARG A 125 -14.24 31.33 37.96
CA ARG A 125 -12.93 31.32 38.62
C ARG A 125 -11.78 31.32 37.59
N THR A 126 -12.00 31.93 36.43
CA THR A 126 -11.02 32.06 35.34
C THR A 126 -10.26 33.39 35.42
N LYS A 127 -10.26 34.05 36.58
CA LYS A 127 -9.26 35.08 36.86
C LYS A 127 -7.92 34.37 37.04
N VAL A 128 -7.10 34.43 36.00
CA VAL A 128 -5.69 34.05 36.01
C VAL A 128 -5.05 34.69 37.24
N MET A 129 -4.59 33.89 38.20
CA MET A 129 -3.90 34.43 39.38
C MET A 129 -2.65 35.17 38.89
N LYS A 130 -2.41 36.38 39.39
CA LYS A 130 -1.22 37.15 39.00
C LYS A 130 -0.01 36.52 39.69
N ALA A 131 1.12 36.48 38.98
CA ALA A 131 2.37 35.92 39.52
C ALA A 131 2.82 36.54 40.86
N LYS A 132 2.37 37.76 41.18
CA LYS A 132 2.64 38.44 42.46
C LYS A 132 1.87 37.87 43.65
N ASP A 133 0.83 37.07 43.41
CA ASP A 133 0.00 36.44 44.44
C ASP A 133 0.40 34.95 44.68
N MET A 134 1.45 34.47 44.01
CA MET A 134 2.01 33.13 44.24
C MET A 134 3.07 33.24 45.33
N ASP A 135 2.75 32.70 46.51
CA ASP A 135 3.64 32.67 47.67
C ASP A 135 4.72 31.59 47.47
N GLU A 136 5.98 32.00 47.32
CA GLU A 136 7.12 31.11 47.05
C GLU A 136 7.45 30.17 48.23
N ASN A 137 6.85 30.42 49.40
CA ASN A 137 7.04 29.64 50.62
C ASN A 137 5.87 28.68 50.93
N ALA A 138 4.87 28.59 50.04
CA ALA A 138 3.83 27.58 50.14
C ALA A 138 4.43 26.21 49.75
N GLY A 139 4.58 25.31 50.72
CA GLY A 139 5.04 23.94 50.47
C GLY A 139 4.24 23.24 49.36
N PRO A 140 4.79 22.17 48.75
CA PRO A 140 4.20 21.53 47.57
C PRO A 140 2.73 21.22 47.84
N GLN A 141 1.87 21.81 47.02
CA GLN A 141 0.43 21.65 47.16
C GLN A 141 0.11 20.16 47.06
N GLN A 142 -0.44 19.61 48.15
CA GLN A 142 -0.76 18.19 48.21
C GLN A 142 -1.83 17.90 47.17
N LEU A 143 -1.42 17.27 46.07
CA LEU A 143 -2.29 16.89 44.97
C LEU A 143 -3.52 16.16 45.50
N SER A 144 -4.68 16.53 44.97
CA SER A 144 -5.94 15.85 45.27
C SER A 144 -5.81 14.36 44.98
N ARG A 145 -6.52 13.51 45.72
CA ARG A 145 -6.52 12.05 45.51
C ARG A 145 -6.73 11.70 44.03
N ARG A 146 -7.65 12.42 43.37
CA ARG A 146 -7.95 12.28 41.94
C ARG A 146 -6.79 12.65 41.03
N GLU A 147 -6.00 13.66 41.40
CA GLU A 147 -4.83 14.10 40.64
C GLU A 147 -3.66 13.13 40.81
N ARG A 148 -3.49 12.55 42.01
CA ARG A 148 -2.47 11.50 42.24
C ARG A 148 -2.76 10.26 41.41
N GLU A 149 -4.00 9.77 41.44
CA GLU A 149 -4.42 8.61 40.65
C GLU A 149 -4.30 8.88 39.14
N ALA A 150 -4.57 10.11 38.67
CA ALA A 150 -4.39 10.49 37.27
C ALA A 150 -2.90 10.47 36.85
N ILE A 151 -2.01 11.04 37.68
CA ILE A 151 -0.56 11.04 37.41
C ILE A 151 0.02 9.62 37.47
N GLU A 152 -0.43 8.79 38.39
CA GLU A 152 -0.01 7.39 38.47
C GLU A 152 -0.49 6.59 37.25
N LYS A 153 -1.71 6.82 36.78
CA LYS A 153 -2.22 6.21 35.55
C LYS A 153 -1.41 6.64 34.33
N GLU A 154 -1.08 7.92 34.23
CA GLU A 154 -0.24 8.45 33.15
C GLU A 154 1.17 7.86 33.20
N ARG A 155 1.78 7.78 34.39
CA ARG A 155 3.09 7.15 34.59
C ARG A 155 3.08 5.67 34.24
N ALA A 156 2.03 4.93 34.61
CA ALA A 156 1.87 3.52 34.27
C ALA A 156 1.73 3.31 32.75
N ALA A 157 0.95 4.16 32.08
CA ALA A 157 0.80 4.13 30.63
C ALA A 157 2.14 4.45 29.93
N ALA A 158 2.84 5.50 30.37
CA ALA A 158 4.15 5.87 29.84
C ALA A 158 5.20 4.76 30.06
N TYR A 159 5.16 4.11 31.22
CA TYR A 159 6.05 2.99 31.52
C TYR A 159 5.76 1.76 30.63
N TYR A 160 4.49 1.43 30.44
CA TYR A 160 4.08 0.36 29.52
C TYR A 160 4.54 0.67 28.09
N LEU A 161 4.29 1.88 27.59
CA LEU A 161 4.75 2.32 26.27
C LEU A 161 6.27 2.21 26.14
N LYS A 162 7.02 2.66 27.16
CA LYS A 162 8.47 2.55 27.19
C LYS A 162 8.93 1.09 27.09
N LYS A 163 8.30 0.17 27.82
CA LYS A 163 8.59 -1.27 27.76
C LYS A 163 8.22 -1.89 26.41
N HIS A 164 7.12 -1.46 25.83
CA HIS A 164 6.68 -1.94 24.52
C HIS A 164 7.67 -1.51 23.44
N LEU A 165 8.10 -0.25 23.45
CA LEU A 165 9.14 0.26 22.55
C LEU A 165 10.49 -0.43 22.77
N ALA A 166 10.82 -0.78 24.01
CA ALA A 166 12.01 -1.56 24.33
C ALA A 166 11.93 -3.04 23.90
N GLY A 167 10.76 -3.52 23.46
CA GLY A 167 10.55 -4.91 23.09
C GLY A 167 10.39 -5.87 24.28
N GLU A 168 10.16 -5.35 25.49
CA GLU A 168 10.08 -6.17 26.71
C GLU A 168 8.67 -6.73 26.96
N THR A 169 7.63 -6.08 26.46
CA THR A 169 6.24 -6.57 26.55
C THR A 169 6.05 -7.82 25.70
N ASP A 170 5.18 -8.73 26.12
CA ASP A 170 4.96 -10.00 25.40
C ASP A 170 4.44 -9.79 23.98
N GLU A 171 3.69 -8.72 23.72
CA GLU A 171 3.24 -8.31 22.38
C GLU A 171 4.44 -7.96 21.49
N ALA A 172 5.25 -6.98 21.89
CA ALA A 172 6.45 -6.61 21.15
C ALA A 172 7.44 -7.79 20.98
N LYS A 173 7.58 -8.68 21.96
CA LYS A 173 8.39 -9.91 21.82
C LYS A 173 7.86 -10.83 20.73
N LYS A 174 6.54 -11.03 20.66
CA LYS A 174 5.91 -11.85 19.61
C LYS A 174 6.12 -11.21 18.23
N ASP A 175 5.98 -9.89 18.13
CA ASP A 175 6.21 -9.18 16.87
C ASP A 175 7.67 -9.28 16.43
N LEU A 176 8.62 -9.11 17.35
CA LEU A 176 10.04 -9.33 17.06
C LEU A 176 10.34 -10.78 16.66
N ALA A 177 9.73 -11.77 17.32
CA ALA A 177 9.87 -13.17 16.95
C ALA A 177 9.33 -13.45 15.54
N ARG A 178 8.16 -12.89 15.20
CA ARG A 178 7.58 -12.97 13.85
C ARG A 178 8.50 -12.33 12.81
N LEU A 179 9.05 -11.15 13.10
CA LEU A 179 10.01 -10.50 12.21
C LEU A 179 11.31 -11.31 12.05
N ALA A 180 11.81 -11.92 13.11
CA ALA A 180 12.98 -12.80 13.08
C ALA A 180 12.73 -14.05 12.23
N GLU A 181 11.56 -14.67 12.33
CA GLU A 181 11.18 -15.81 11.49
C GLU A 181 11.12 -15.43 10.01
N VAL A 182 10.56 -14.26 9.67
CA VAL A 182 10.53 -13.76 8.30
C VAL A 182 11.96 -13.50 7.78
N LYS A 183 12.83 -12.89 8.58
CA LYS A 183 14.24 -12.69 8.22
C LYS A 183 14.93 -14.03 7.97
N ARG A 184 14.78 -15.00 8.88
CA ARG A 184 15.34 -16.35 8.72
C ARG A 184 14.84 -17.01 7.43
N ARG A 185 13.54 -16.93 7.13
CA ARG A 185 12.97 -17.50 5.90
C ARG A 185 13.52 -16.84 4.64
N ARG A 186 13.79 -15.53 4.67
CA ARG A 186 14.42 -14.82 3.55
C ARG A 186 15.87 -15.23 3.38
N GLU A 187 16.65 -15.24 4.46
CA GLU A 187 18.04 -15.68 4.44
C GLU A 187 18.18 -17.15 4.00
N GLU A 188 17.31 -18.04 4.45
CA GLU A 188 17.28 -19.44 4.00
C GLU A 188 16.92 -19.56 2.51
N ALA A 189 15.99 -18.73 2.02
CA ALA A 189 15.64 -18.71 0.60
C ALA A 189 16.77 -18.15 -0.27
N GLU A 190 17.47 -17.10 0.19
CA GLU A 190 18.64 -16.53 -0.48
C GLU A 190 19.78 -17.54 -0.50
N LYS A 191 20.09 -18.19 0.64
CA LYS A 191 21.09 -19.27 0.70
C LYS A 191 20.74 -20.43 -0.22
N ARG A 192 19.48 -20.88 -0.25
CA ARG A 192 19.06 -21.95 -1.18
C ARG A 192 19.22 -21.53 -2.64
N LYS A 193 18.91 -20.28 -2.99
CA LYS A 193 19.12 -19.78 -4.36
C LYS A 193 20.60 -19.72 -4.71
N GLU A 194 21.46 -19.26 -3.81
CA GLU A 194 22.90 -19.22 -4.00
C GLU A 194 23.50 -20.63 -4.16
N GLU A 195 23.06 -21.58 -3.34
CA GLU A 195 23.48 -22.99 -3.44
C GLU A 195 23.00 -23.64 -4.74
N GLU A 196 21.74 -23.39 -5.16
CA GLU A 196 21.20 -23.88 -6.42
C GLU A 196 21.91 -23.26 -7.64
N GLU A 197 22.22 -21.97 -7.59
CA GLU A 197 22.96 -21.28 -8.64
C GLU A 197 24.41 -21.78 -8.73
N ALA A 198 25.08 -21.97 -7.59
CA ALA A 198 26.42 -22.56 -7.53
C ALA A 198 26.43 -24.01 -8.08
N ALA A 199 25.46 -24.84 -7.68
CA ALA A 199 25.32 -26.20 -8.19
C ALA A 199 24.96 -26.23 -9.68
N ALA A 200 24.13 -25.30 -10.16
CA ALA A 200 23.82 -25.16 -11.57
C ALA A 200 25.05 -24.73 -12.39
N ALA A 201 25.85 -23.80 -11.87
CA ALA A 201 27.11 -23.37 -12.48
C ALA A 201 28.13 -24.51 -12.54
N GLU A 202 28.24 -25.33 -11.50
CA GLU A 202 29.10 -26.51 -11.50
C GLU A 202 28.61 -27.57 -12.50
N ARG A 203 27.31 -27.87 -12.53
CA ARG A 203 26.72 -28.79 -13.51
C ARG A 203 26.89 -28.28 -14.95
N ALA A 204 26.81 -26.98 -15.20
CA ALA A 204 27.06 -26.40 -16.51
C ALA A 204 28.54 -26.55 -16.93
N LYS A 205 29.49 -26.41 -15.99
CA LYS A 205 30.91 -26.68 -16.22
C LYS A 205 31.19 -28.18 -16.41
N GLY A 206 30.50 -29.04 -15.67
CA GLY A 206 30.58 -30.50 -15.77
C GLY A 206 30.06 -31.02 -17.12
N LYS A 207 28.90 -30.54 -17.59
CA LYS A 207 28.35 -30.89 -18.91
C LYS A 207 29.31 -30.52 -20.05
N LYS A 208 29.92 -29.33 -20.00
CA LYS A 208 30.97 -28.92 -20.96
C LYS A 208 32.23 -29.79 -20.91
N LYS A 209 32.53 -30.44 -19.77
CA LYS A 209 33.67 -31.37 -19.63
C LYS A 209 33.32 -32.82 -19.98
N VAL A 210 32.06 -33.22 -19.84
CA VAL A 210 31.56 -34.57 -20.16
C VAL A 210 31.26 -34.72 -21.65
N GLU A 211 30.86 -33.64 -22.36
CA GLU A 211 30.70 -33.64 -23.83
C GLU A 211 32.03 -33.83 -24.61
N VAL A 212 33.19 -33.80 -23.94
CA VAL A 212 34.52 -33.96 -24.57
C VAL A 212 35.12 -35.37 -24.37
N LYS A 213 34.45 -36.28 -23.65
CA LYS A 213 34.91 -37.67 -23.53
C LYS A 213 34.03 -38.58 -24.39
N GLU A 214 34.51 -38.74 -25.62
CA GLU A 214 34.24 -39.78 -26.61
C GLU A 214 33.72 -41.09 -25.98
N ASN A 215 32.41 -41.35 -26.11
CA ASN A 215 31.87 -42.71 -26.03
C ASN A 215 31.91 -43.31 -27.43
N ASP A 216 33.13 -43.64 -27.81
CA ASP A 216 33.53 -44.11 -29.13
C ASP A 216 33.61 -45.64 -29.18
N GLU A 217 32.64 -46.30 -28.53
CA GLU A 217 32.47 -47.74 -28.65
C GLU A 217 31.74 -48.05 -29.97
N PRO A 218 32.27 -48.98 -30.80
CA PRO A 218 31.67 -49.32 -32.08
C PRO A 218 30.27 -49.89 -31.88
N LEU A 219 29.30 -49.31 -32.57
CA LEU A 219 27.91 -49.73 -32.42
C LEU A 219 27.60 -50.87 -33.36
N ASP A 220 27.23 -52.00 -32.78
CA ASP A 220 26.88 -53.20 -33.54
C ASP A 220 25.66 -52.97 -34.44
N ALA A 221 25.68 -53.46 -35.69
CA ALA A 221 24.70 -53.09 -36.73
C ALA A 221 23.24 -53.40 -36.35
N ARG A 222 23.03 -54.41 -35.49
CA ARG A 222 21.72 -54.76 -34.93
C ARG A 222 21.21 -53.71 -33.95
N ALA A 223 22.10 -53.15 -33.12
CA ALA A 223 21.76 -52.09 -32.17
C ALA A 223 21.37 -50.81 -32.91
N ILE A 224 22.09 -50.43 -33.97
CA ILE A 224 21.81 -49.24 -34.78
C ILE A 224 20.38 -49.26 -35.34
N LYS A 225 19.94 -50.41 -35.85
CA LYS A 225 18.58 -50.57 -36.42
C LYS A 225 17.46 -50.42 -35.37
N ALA A 226 17.73 -50.78 -34.12
CA ALA A 226 16.77 -50.70 -33.01
C ALA A 226 16.62 -49.27 -32.46
N LEU A 227 17.56 -48.37 -32.73
CA LEU A 227 17.53 -47.01 -32.20
C LEU A 227 16.34 -46.19 -32.72
N LYS A 228 15.91 -45.23 -31.89
CA LYS A 228 14.88 -44.24 -32.25
C LYS A 228 15.47 -43.17 -33.19
N PRO A 229 14.66 -42.54 -34.06
CA PRO A 229 15.16 -41.56 -35.03
C PRO A 229 15.81 -40.33 -34.38
N ALA A 230 15.37 -39.91 -33.20
CA ALA A 230 16.01 -38.81 -32.45
C ALA A 230 17.45 -39.16 -32.06
N VAL A 231 17.65 -40.36 -31.47
CA VAL A 231 18.96 -40.85 -31.05
C VAL A 231 19.88 -41.09 -32.25
N LEU A 232 19.35 -41.55 -33.37
CA LEU A 232 20.13 -41.68 -34.62
C LEU A 232 20.64 -40.33 -35.11
N LYS A 233 19.83 -39.26 -35.03
CA LYS A 233 20.26 -37.91 -35.40
C LYS A 233 21.32 -37.35 -34.44
N GLU A 234 21.21 -37.63 -33.14
CA GLU A 234 22.23 -37.24 -32.16
C GLU A 234 23.56 -37.92 -32.45
N LYS A 235 23.56 -39.24 -32.66
CA LYS A 235 24.77 -40.00 -33.01
C LYS A 235 25.40 -39.59 -34.34
N LEU A 236 24.58 -39.19 -35.31
CA LEU A 236 25.07 -38.62 -36.57
C LEU A 236 25.65 -37.21 -36.37
N LYS A 237 25.07 -36.37 -35.51
CA LYS A 237 25.63 -35.05 -35.16
C LYS A 237 26.96 -35.18 -34.44
N GLU A 238 27.07 -36.09 -33.48
CA GLU A 238 28.31 -36.40 -32.74
C GLU A 238 29.43 -36.79 -33.69
N ARG A 239 29.11 -37.57 -34.73
CA ARG A 239 30.05 -38.01 -35.78
C ARG A 239 30.16 -37.02 -36.95
N ASN A 240 29.55 -35.84 -36.87
CA ASN A 240 29.51 -34.81 -37.92
C ASN A 240 28.94 -35.27 -39.29
N LEU A 241 28.03 -36.25 -39.32
CA LEU A 241 27.28 -36.67 -40.50
C LEU A 241 25.92 -35.95 -40.65
N SER A 242 25.39 -35.92 -41.87
CA SER A 242 24.08 -35.32 -42.17
C SER A 242 22.91 -36.02 -41.47
N THR A 243 22.02 -35.23 -40.86
CA THR A 243 20.81 -35.69 -40.15
C THR A 243 19.52 -35.64 -40.97
N GLN A 244 19.61 -35.27 -42.25
CA GLN A 244 18.45 -35.18 -43.13
C GLN A 244 17.99 -36.56 -43.64
N GLY A 245 16.71 -36.70 -43.99
CA GLY A 245 16.16 -37.94 -44.58
C GLY A 245 15.36 -38.82 -43.62
N GLN A 246 14.99 -40.00 -44.11
CA GLN A 246 14.18 -40.97 -43.37
C GLN A 246 15.03 -41.78 -42.39
N LYS A 247 14.38 -42.49 -41.46
CA LYS A 247 15.07 -43.33 -40.46
C LYS A 247 16.02 -44.35 -41.10
N LYS A 248 15.65 -44.92 -42.25
CA LYS A 248 16.48 -45.88 -42.98
C LYS A 248 17.78 -45.24 -43.47
N ASP A 249 17.72 -44.03 -44.02
CA ASP A 249 18.88 -43.30 -44.51
C ASP A 249 19.82 -42.91 -43.36
N LEU A 250 19.26 -42.56 -42.19
CA LEU A 250 20.03 -42.29 -40.98
C LEU A 250 20.75 -43.54 -40.47
N ILE A 251 20.08 -44.70 -40.52
CA ILE A 251 20.66 -46.00 -40.14
C ILE A 251 21.79 -46.38 -41.11
N GLN A 252 21.56 -46.28 -42.42
CA GLN A 252 22.56 -46.62 -43.44
C GLN A 252 23.83 -45.79 -43.26
N ARG A 253 23.72 -44.46 -43.16
CA ARG A 253 24.89 -43.60 -42.94
C ARG A 253 25.67 -43.94 -41.68
N LEU A 254 24.97 -44.29 -40.59
CA LEU A 254 25.64 -44.68 -39.35
C LEU A 254 26.34 -46.04 -39.52
N ILE A 255 25.71 -47.00 -40.20
CA ILE A 255 26.32 -48.31 -40.50
C ILE A 255 27.54 -48.15 -41.41
N ASP A 256 27.42 -47.35 -42.47
CA ASP A 256 28.49 -47.11 -43.44
C ASP A 256 29.70 -46.48 -42.74
N TYR A 257 29.48 -45.49 -41.89
CA TYR A 257 30.54 -44.87 -41.08
C TYR A 257 31.20 -45.85 -40.09
N GLU A 258 30.43 -46.68 -39.39
CA GLU A 258 30.98 -47.67 -38.46
C GLU A 258 31.76 -48.77 -39.20
N ASN A 259 31.32 -49.16 -40.40
CA ASN A 259 32.04 -50.10 -41.26
C ASN A 259 33.35 -49.49 -41.79
N GLU A 260 33.34 -48.22 -42.19
CA GLU A 260 34.55 -47.48 -42.61
C GLU A 260 35.54 -47.31 -41.46
N ARG A 261 35.05 -47.15 -40.22
CA ARG A 261 35.88 -47.10 -39.00
C ARG A 261 36.47 -48.46 -38.61
N ALA A 262 35.81 -49.56 -38.98
CA ALA A 262 36.23 -50.92 -38.63
C ALA A 262 37.23 -51.55 -39.61
N LEU A 263 37.43 -50.93 -40.78
CA LEU A 263 38.42 -51.29 -41.80
C LEU A 263 39.79 -50.68 -41.48
#